data_AF-A0A7I8DTQ1-F1
#
_entry.id   AF-A0A7I8DTQ1-F1
#
_cell.length_a   1.000
_cell.length_b   1.000
_cell.length_c   1.000
_cell.angle_alpha   90.00
_cell.angle_beta   90.00
_cell.angle_gamma   90.00
#
_symmetry.space_group_name_H-M   'P 1'
#
loop_
_entity.id
_entity.type
_entity.pdbx_description
1 polymer ?
#
loop_
_entity_poly.entity_id
_entity_poly.type
_entity_poly.pdbx_seq_one_letter_code
_entity_poly.pdbx_strand_id
1 'polypeptide(L)'
;MSEIKQLQKAVDYIETNITTELDYTEIAKQACMSTFHFQRLFSILCGHTIGEYIRNRRLSLAAMEMMSTEKNIIEIALRYGYDTPEGFTRAFHRYFGITPSAARDRKIVLPSFEKLSVQKTLFGGMVEMDDMTSFSKRGYYVKENAPVYFTNDMDLTCKWFRDVLGWYGDICGRDEKDNPIYGCVFDYPGELIVANLTPFRGIHLFNGEPGKGVVAFINIQGIDTFHKFVRDNGWNQISEIYEQPWGAKECCVTTIDGSIIRFFETSV
;
A
#
# COMPACT_ATOMS: atom_id res chain seq x y z
N MET A 1 -4.89 -4.56 -18.20
CA MET A 1 -5.80 -5.25 -17.25
C MET A 1 -5.44 -4.76 -15.86
N SER A 2 -6.40 -4.27 -15.06
CA SER A 2 -6.08 -3.65 -13.75
C SER A 2 -5.42 -4.63 -12.78
N GLU A 3 -4.45 -4.15 -12.01
CA GLU A 3 -3.70 -4.93 -11.02
C GLU A 3 -4.60 -5.46 -9.89
N ILE A 4 -5.70 -4.75 -9.59
CA ILE A 4 -6.78 -5.23 -8.72
C ILE A 4 -7.36 -6.57 -9.22
N LYS A 5 -7.58 -6.70 -10.53
CA LYS A 5 -8.09 -7.94 -11.13
C LYS A 5 -7.05 -9.06 -11.07
N GLN A 6 -5.77 -8.72 -11.16
CA GLN A 6 -4.65 -9.65 -11.06
C GLN A 6 -4.49 -10.16 -9.63
N LEU A 7 -4.59 -9.28 -8.63
CA LEU A 7 -4.62 -9.64 -7.22
C LEU A 7 -5.83 -10.52 -6.88
N GLN A 8 -7.03 -10.16 -7.37
CA GLN A 8 -8.22 -10.99 -7.17
C GLN A 8 -8.05 -12.39 -7.76
N LYS A 9 -7.45 -12.52 -8.95
CA LYS A 9 -7.14 -13.84 -9.54
C LYS A 9 -6.22 -14.67 -8.66
N ALA A 10 -5.18 -14.07 -8.08
CA ALA A 10 -4.29 -14.77 -7.17
C ALA A 10 -5.02 -15.21 -5.88
N VAL A 11 -5.88 -14.35 -5.31
CA VAL A 11 -6.74 -14.72 -4.17
C VAL A 11 -7.68 -15.87 -4.55
N ASP A 12 -8.35 -15.80 -5.70
CA ASP A 12 -9.25 -16.85 -6.18
C ASP A 12 -8.53 -18.18 -6.38
N TYR A 13 -7.30 -18.14 -6.90
CA TYR A 13 -6.46 -19.33 -7.03
C TYR A 13 -6.10 -19.93 -5.67
N ILE A 14 -5.71 -19.11 -4.68
CA ILE A 14 -5.45 -19.57 -3.31
C ILE A 14 -6.69 -20.27 -2.74
N GLU A 15 -7.86 -19.64 -2.86
CA GLU A 15 -9.11 -20.17 -2.30
C GLU A 15 -9.53 -21.48 -2.97
N THR A 16 -9.37 -21.57 -4.29
CA THR A 16 -9.69 -22.79 -5.06
C THR A 16 -8.76 -23.96 -4.67
N ASN A 17 -7.53 -23.66 -4.27
CA ASN A 17 -6.49 -24.65 -3.94
C ASN A 17 -6.16 -24.67 -2.44
N ILE A 18 -7.08 -24.20 -1.57
CA ILE A 18 -6.77 -23.95 -0.15
C ILE A 18 -6.42 -25.22 0.63
N THR A 19 -6.94 -26.38 0.21
CA THR A 19 -6.70 -27.70 0.81
C THR A 19 -5.55 -28.47 0.16
N THR A 20 -4.87 -27.90 -0.84
CA THR A 20 -3.72 -28.54 -1.50
C THR A 20 -2.42 -27.85 -1.11
N GLU A 21 -1.29 -28.41 -1.52
CA GLU A 21 -0.02 -27.69 -1.44
C GLU A 21 -0.09 -26.44 -2.36
N LEU A 22 0.37 -25.30 -1.84
CA LEU A 22 0.31 -24.00 -2.51
C LEU A 22 1.72 -23.49 -2.74
N ASP A 23 2.13 -23.36 -4.01
CA ASP A 23 3.39 -22.73 -4.39
C ASP A 23 3.19 -21.22 -4.57
N TYR A 24 3.99 -20.43 -3.86
CA TYR A 24 3.96 -18.97 -3.94
C TYR A 24 4.33 -18.44 -5.32
N THR A 25 5.13 -19.19 -6.08
CA THR A 25 5.47 -18.87 -7.46
C THR A 25 4.26 -19.01 -8.38
N GLU A 26 3.47 -20.07 -8.21
CA GLU A 26 2.24 -20.26 -8.98
C GLU A 26 1.17 -19.24 -8.63
N ILE A 27 1.03 -18.88 -7.35
CA ILE A 27 0.14 -17.80 -6.90
C ILE A 27 0.55 -16.48 -7.58
N ALA A 28 1.83 -16.12 -7.55
CA ALA A 28 2.33 -14.88 -8.13
C ALA A 28 2.15 -14.82 -9.66
N LYS A 29 2.28 -15.97 -10.34
CA LYS A 29 1.99 -16.09 -11.78
C LYS A 29 0.54 -15.74 -12.11
N GLN A 30 -0.43 -16.06 -11.25
CA GLN A 30 -1.84 -15.66 -11.47
C GLN A 30 -2.02 -14.14 -11.48
N ALA A 31 -1.15 -13.44 -10.76
CA ALA A 31 -1.09 -11.98 -10.73
C ALA A 31 -0.10 -11.39 -11.74
N CYS A 32 0.49 -12.19 -12.65
CA CYS A 32 1.50 -11.75 -13.62
C CYS A 32 2.71 -11.01 -12.98
N MET A 33 3.09 -11.40 -11.76
CA MET A 33 4.15 -10.77 -10.98
C MET A 33 5.24 -11.78 -10.61
N SER A 34 6.44 -11.27 -10.30
CA SER A 34 7.45 -12.09 -9.63
C SER A 34 7.00 -12.43 -8.21
N THR A 35 7.46 -13.59 -7.70
CA THR A 35 7.11 -14.06 -6.35
C THR A 35 7.43 -13.02 -5.27
N PHE A 36 8.59 -12.37 -5.38
CA PHE A 36 9.02 -11.32 -4.45
C PHE A 36 8.09 -10.10 -4.48
N HIS A 37 7.80 -9.58 -5.67
CA HIS A 37 6.94 -8.40 -5.82
C HIS A 37 5.52 -8.69 -5.34
N PHE A 38 4.97 -9.85 -5.69
CA PHE A 38 3.63 -10.25 -5.28
C PHE A 38 3.49 -10.38 -3.75
N GLN A 39 4.44 -11.04 -3.08
CA GLN A 39 4.41 -11.17 -1.62
C GLN A 39 4.44 -9.82 -0.90
N ARG A 40 5.28 -8.91 -1.39
CA ARG A 40 5.40 -7.57 -0.82
C ARG A 40 4.13 -6.76 -1.05
N LEU A 41 3.61 -6.74 -2.29
CA LEU A 41 2.38 -6.05 -2.64
C LEU A 41 1.18 -6.59 -1.86
N PHE A 42 1.02 -7.92 -1.76
CA PHE A 42 -0.04 -8.55 -0.98
C PHE A 42 0.01 -8.12 0.49
N SER A 43 1.20 -8.10 1.08
CA SER A 43 1.37 -7.70 2.49
C SER A 43 1.01 -6.24 2.73
N ILE A 44 1.39 -5.35 1.82
CA ILE A 44 1.05 -3.92 1.88
C ILE A 44 -0.46 -3.71 1.75
N LEU A 45 -1.10 -4.39 0.79
CA LEU A 45 -2.52 -4.17 0.48
C LEU A 45 -3.47 -4.86 1.45
N CYS A 46 -3.12 -6.05 1.92
CA CYS A 46 -4.00 -6.88 2.74
C CYS A 46 -3.67 -6.83 4.24
N GLY A 47 -2.58 -6.14 4.62
CA GLY A 47 -2.13 -6.00 6.00
C GLY A 47 -1.53 -7.28 6.62
N HIS A 48 -1.43 -8.35 5.84
CA HIS A 48 -0.92 -9.66 6.27
C HIS A 48 -0.14 -10.32 5.14
N THR A 49 0.83 -11.16 5.48
CA THR A 49 1.56 -11.97 4.50
C THR A 49 0.64 -13.02 3.84
N ILE A 50 1.02 -13.49 2.65
CA ILE A 50 0.30 -14.59 1.97
C ILE A 50 0.22 -15.83 2.88
N GLY A 51 1.29 -16.15 3.59
CA GLY A 51 1.34 -17.31 4.49
C GLY A 51 0.39 -17.17 5.69
N GLU A 52 0.25 -15.96 6.25
CA GLU A 52 -0.74 -15.68 7.29
C GLU A 52 -2.16 -15.77 6.74
N TYR A 53 -2.41 -15.23 5.54
CA TYR A 53 -3.70 -15.33 4.87
C TYR A 53 -4.13 -16.79 4.70
N ILE A 54 -3.29 -17.63 4.08
CA ILE A 54 -3.55 -19.06 3.85
C ILE A 54 -3.83 -19.78 5.17
N ARG A 55 -3.04 -19.51 6.21
CA ARG A 55 -3.18 -20.14 7.52
C ARG A 55 -4.49 -19.77 8.21
N ASN A 56 -4.84 -18.49 8.21
CA ASN A 56 -6.07 -17.99 8.85
C ASN A 56 -7.32 -18.51 8.12
N ARG A 57 -7.27 -18.56 6.77
CA ARG A 57 -8.33 -19.17 5.95
C ARG A 57 -8.49 -20.66 6.24
N ARG A 58 -7.40 -21.43 6.27
CA ARG A 58 -7.41 -22.87 6.62
C ARG A 58 -7.99 -23.12 8.01
N LEU A 59 -7.61 -22.34 9.02
CA LEU A 59 -8.15 -22.46 10.38
C LEU A 59 -9.65 -22.16 10.43
N SER A 60 -10.09 -21.12 9.73
CA SER A 60 -11.50 -20.72 9.70
C SER A 60 -12.38 -21.75 8.99
N LEU A 61 -11.91 -22.28 7.86
CA LEU A 61 -12.61 -23.34 7.12
C LEU A 61 -12.63 -24.66 7.91
N ALA A 62 -11.52 -25.04 8.54
CA ALA A 62 -11.45 -26.19 9.43
C ALA A 62 -12.42 -26.06 10.61
N ALA A 63 -12.48 -24.89 11.25
CA ALA A 63 -13.43 -24.59 12.32
C ALA A 63 -14.87 -24.72 11.82
N MET A 64 -15.20 -24.11 10.68
CA MET A 64 -16.55 -24.16 10.10
C MET A 64 -16.98 -25.60 9.78
N GLU A 65 -16.12 -26.40 9.15
CA GLU A 65 -16.40 -27.81 8.88
C GLU A 65 -16.51 -28.63 10.18
N MET A 66 -15.66 -28.36 11.16
CA MET A 66 -15.68 -29.02 12.46
C MET A 66 -16.97 -28.75 13.24
N MET A 67 -17.53 -27.55 13.12
CA MET A 67 -18.75 -27.13 13.81
C MET A 67 -20.03 -27.55 13.09
N SER A 68 -19.98 -27.71 11.76
CA SER A 68 -21.14 -28.08 10.93
C SER A 68 -21.27 -29.58 10.67
N THR A 69 -20.27 -30.38 11.01
CA THR A 69 -20.24 -31.83 10.75
C THR A 69 -19.74 -32.63 11.96
N GLU A 70 -20.06 -33.92 12.00
CA GLU A 70 -19.55 -34.87 12.99
C GLU A 70 -18.22 -35.53 12.57
N LYS A 71 -17.57 -35.04 11.50
CA LYS A 71 -16.32 -35.62 11.00
C LYS A 71 -15.20 -35.57 12.05
N ASN A 72 -14.28 -36.51 11.94
CA ASN A 72 -13.14 -36.59 12.83
C ASN A 72 -12.26 -35.34 12.72
N ILE A 73 -11.88 -34.75 13.86
CA ILE A 73 -11.08 -33.52 13.92
C ILE A 73 -9.70 -33.71 13.27
N ILE A 74 -9.12 -34.90 13.39
CA ILE A 74 -7.82 -35.25 12.78
C ILE A 74 -7.93 -35.26 11.26
N GLU A 75 -9.00 -35.84 10.70
CA GLU A 75 -9.23 -35.84 9.25
C GLU A 75 -9.44 -34.42 8.70
N ILE A 76 -10.15 -33.58 9.45
CA ILE A 76 -10.33 -32.16 9.12
C ILE A 76 -8.96 -31.45 9.15
N ALA A 77 -8.17 -31.66 10.20
CA ALA A 77 -6.84 -31.06 10.32
C ALA A 77 -5.94 -31.40 9.12
N LEU A 78 -5.87 -32.69 8.76
CA LEU A 78 -5.09 -33.18 7.63
C LEU A 78 -5.58 -32.57 6.30
N ARG A 79 -6.91 -32.50 6.11
CA ARG A 79 -7.52 -31.89 4.91
C ARG A 79 -7.12 -30.43 4.72
N TYR A 80 -6.99 -29.66 5.80
CA TYR A 80 -6.58 -28.26 5.75
C TYR A 80 -5.06 -28.07 5.90
N GLY A 81 -4.27 -29.12 5.62
CA GLY A 81 -2.83 -29.03 5.45
C GLY A 81 -2.03 -28.97 6.76
N TYR A 82 -2.55 -29.56 7.84
CA TYR A 82 -1.79 -29.77 9.07
C TYR A 82 -1.28 -31.22 9.15
N ASP A 83 0.03 -31.40 9.20
CA ASP A 83 0.67 -32.73 9.19
C ASP A 83 0.38 -33.55 10.47
N THR A 84 0.10 -32.87 11.58
CA THR A 84 -0.11 -33.52 12.89
C THR A 84 -1.31 -32.94 13.64
N PRO A 85 -2.08 -33.76 14.37
CA PRO A 85 -3.14 -33.31 15.26
C PRO A 85 -2.69 -32.28 16.29
N GLU A 86 -1.49 -32.44 16.83
CA GLU A 86 -0.88 -31.54 17.82
C GLU A 86 -0.50 -30.21 17.18
N GLY A 87 -0.02 -30.22 15.94
CA GLY A 87 0.23 -29.03 15.14
C GLY A 87 -1.03 -28.21 14.94
N PHE A 88 -2.12 -28.87 14.49
CA PHE A 88 -3.42 -28.24 14.33
C PHE A 88 -3.96 -27.69 15.66
N THR A 89 -3.95 -28.50 16.72
CA THR A 89 -4.47 -28.08 18.04
C THR A 89 -3.77 -26.84 18.57
N ARG A 90 -2.43 -26.77 18.44
CA ARG A 90 -1.66 -25.57 18.85
C ARG A 90 -1.98 -24.35 18.00
N ALA A 91 -2.09 -24.50 16.67
CA ALA A 91 -2.43 -23.40 15.77
C ALA A 91 -3.86 -22.90 16.03
N PHE A 92 -4.80 -23.81 16.17
CA PHE A 92 -6.20 -23.54 16.47
C PHE A 92 -6.35 -22.83 17.82
N HIS A 93 -5.71 -23.31 18.88
CA HIS A 93 -5.73 -22.65 20.19
C HIS A 93 -5.08 -21.26 20.15
N ARG A 94 -3.98 -21.09 19.42
CA ARG A 94 -3.35 -19.77 19.26
C ARG A 94 -4.27 -18.78 18.57
N TYR A 95 -5.06 -19.24 17.60
CA TYR A 95 -5.93 -18.39 16.80
C TYR A 95 -7.29 -18.11 17.47
N PHE A 96 -7.91 -19.12 18.07
CA PHE A 96 -9.26 -19.04 18.65
C PHE A 96 -9.30 -18.96 20.18
N GLY A 97 -8.17 -19.17 20.87
CA GLY A 97 -8.09 -19.18 22.33
C GLY A 97 -8.69 -20.43 23.01
N ILE A 98 -9.03 -21.47 22.24
CA ILE A 98 -9.61 -22.72 22.75
C ILE A 98 -9.16 -23.91 21.90
N THR A 99 -9.19 -25.12 22.45
CA THR A 99 -8.89 -26.34 21.67
C THR A 99 -10.05 -26.72 20.74
N PRO A 100 -9.78 -27.44 19.63
CA PRO A 100 -10.82 -27.89 18.69
C PRO A 100 -11.94 -28.69 19.36
N SER A 101 -11.60 -29.69 20.19
CA SER A 101 -12.59 -30.52 20.89
C SER A 101 -13.45 -29.70 21.83
N ALA A 102 -12.86 -28.80 22.63
CA ALA A 102 -13.62 -27.97 23.55
C ALA A 102 -14.53 -26.98 22.82
N ALA A 103 -14.13 -26.46 21.66
CA ALA A 103 -14.99 -25.62 20.83
C ALA A 103 -16.22 -26.39 20.30
N ARG A 104 -16.01 -27.63 19.84
CA ARG A 104 -17.09 -28.51 19.37
C ARG A 104 -18.06 -28.89 20.50
N ASP A 105 -17.54 -29.38 21.62
CA ASP A 105 -18.35 -29.86 22.74
C ASP A 105 -19.23 -28.75 23.33
N ARG A 106 -18.66 -27.54 23.43
CA ARG A 106 -19.34 -26.36 23.99
C ARG A 106 -20.16 -25.59 22.95
N LYS A 107 -20.14 -26.01 21.68
CA LYS A 107 -20.81 -25.33 20.56
C LYS A 107 -20.50 -23.83 20.49
N ILE A 108 -19.23 -23.47 20.67
CA ILE A 108 -18.80 -22.07 20.67
C ILE A 108 -18.90 -21.50 19.27
N VAL A 109 -19.45 -20.28 19.17
CA VAL A 109 -19.39 -19.49 17.94
C VAL A 109 -17.97 -18.96 17.78
N LEU A 110 -17.26 -19.44 16.75
CA LEU A 110 -15.90 -19.03 16.45
C LEU A 110 -15.91 -17.89 15.41
N PRO A 111 -15.03 -16.89 15.54
CA PRO A 111 -14.87 -15.88 14.49
C PRO A 111 -14.39 -16.54 13.19
N SER A 112 -14.85 -16.04 12.04
CA SER A 112 -14.43 -16.54 10.74
C SER A 112 -13.57 -15.49 10.04
N PHE A 113 -12.38 -15.90 9.58
CA PHE A 113 -11.58 -15.08 8.70
C PHE A 113 -12.05 -15.28 7.28
N GLU A 114 -12.86 -14.36 6.79
CA GLU A 114 -13.50 -14.48 5.47
C GLU A 114 -12.51 -14.39 4.30
N LYS A 115 -12.93 -14.92 3.15
CA LYS A 115 -12.18 -14.77 1.89
C LYS A 115 -11.98 -13.28 1.60
N LEU A 116 -10.76 -12.90 1.21
CA LEU A 116 -10.51 -11.55 0.73
C LEU A 116 -11.27 -11.29 -0.57
N SER A 117 -12.00 -10.18 -0.60
CA SER A 117 -12.59 -9.63 -1.82
C SER A 117 -11.87 -8.32 -2.13
N VAL A 118 -11.09 -8.34 -3.20
CA VAL A 118 -10.38 -7.16 -3.70
C VAL A 118 -11.36 -6.36 -4.52
N GLN A 119 -12.00 -5.38 -3.88
CA GLN A 119 -12.91 -4.46 -4.53
C GLN A 119 -12.19 -3.15 -4.83
N LYS A 120 -12.43 -2.60 -6.03
CA LYS A 120 -12.02 -1.24 -6.34
C LYS A 120 -13.04 -0.31 -5.69
N THR A 121 -12.67 0.30 -4.58
CA THR A 121 -13.42 1.48 -4.11
C THR A 121 -13.00 2.65 -4.99
N LEU A 122 -13.92 3.16 -5.80
CA LEU A 122 -13.71 4.35 -6.61
C LEU A 122 -13.70 5.57 -5.68
N PHE A 123 -12.52 6.15 -5.47
CA PHE A 123 -12.41 7.47 -4.85
C PHE A 123 -12.14 8.48 -5.95
N GLY A 124 -13.03 9.47 -6.11
CA GLY A 124 -12.98 10.43 -7.20
C GLY A 124 -13.59 9.87 -8.50
N GLY A 125 -14.67 10.50 -8.95
CA GLY A 125 -15.28 10.19 -10.23
C GLY A 125 -14.47 10.82 -11.37
N MET A 126 -14.12 10.00 -12.36
CA MET A 126 -14.20 10.48 -13.74
C MET A 126 -15.64 10.95 -13.93
N VAL A 127 -15.83 12.23 -14.28
CA VAL A 127 -17.12 12.70 -14.80
C VAL A 127 -17.53 11.77 -15.93
N GLU A 128 -18.81 11.40 -15.98
CA GLU A 128 -19.39 10.53 -17.00
C GLU A 128 -18.92 10.94 -18.41
N MET A 129 -18.69 9.93 -19.25
CA MET A 129 -18.06 10.04 -20.56
C MET A 129 -18.78 10.99 -21.55
N ASP A 130 -20.02 11.40 -21.24
CA ASP A 130 -20.81 12.35 -22.05
C ASP A 130 -20.35 13.82 -21.89
N ASP A 131 -19.83 14.21 -20.74
CA ASP A 131 -19.38 15.60 -20.48
C ASP A 131 -18.02 15.92 -21.14
N MET A 132 -17.33 14.89 -21.65
CA MET A 132 -16.04 14.98 -22.35
C MET A 132 -16.15 15.29 -23.85
N THR A 133 -17.34 15.40 -24.43
CA THR A 133 -17.51 15.77 -25.86
C THR A 133 -16.91 17.14 -26.22
N SER A 134 -16.61 17.99 -25.22
CA SER A 134 -15.87 19.24 -25.38
C SER A 134 -14.34 19.07 -25.34
N PHE A 135 -13.79 18.14 -24.55
CA PHE A 135 -12.35 17.87 -24.42
C PHE A 135 -11.83 16.90 -25.48
N SER A 136 -12.62 15.90 -25.89
CA SER A 136 -12.27 14.92 -26.93
C SER A 136 -12.03 15.58 -28.30
N LYS A 137 -12.58 16.78 -28.54
CA LYS A 137 -12.31 17.59 -29.73
C LYS A 137 -10.86 18.07 -29.86
N ARG A 138 -10.08 18.09 -28.76
CA ARG A 138 -8.68 18.55 -28.77
C ARG A 138 -7.68 17.48 -29.21
N GLY A 139 -8.08 16.20 -29.21
CA GLY A 139 -7.20 15.10 -29.60
C GLY A 139 -6.10 14.72 -28.60
N TYR A 140 -6.09 15.29 -27.39
CA TYR A 140 -5.18 14.91 -26.29
C TYR A 140 -5.82 15.12 -24.91
N TYR A 141 -5.26 14.46 -23.88
CA TYR A 141 -5.59 14.68 -22.47
C TYR A 141 -4.32 14.67 -21.61
N VAL A 142 -4.32 15.46 -20.54
CA VAL A 142 -3.22 15.50 -19.56
C VAL A 142 -3.37 14.29 -18.64
N LYS A 143 -2.35 13.43 -18.60
CA LYS A 143 -2.32 12.23 -17.74
C LYS A 143 -1.91 12.52 -16.31
N GLU A 144 -1.05 13.53 -16.14
CA GLU A 144 -0.44 13.85 -14.87
C GLU A 144 -0.04 15.32 -14.84
N ASN A 145 -0.13 15.94 -13.67
CA ASN A 145 0.46 17.23 -13.36
C ASN A 145 1.10 17.12 -11.98
N ALA A 146 2.40 17.39 -11.90
CA ALA A 146 3.17 17.20 -10.70
C ALA A 146 4.27 18.28 -10.58
N PRO A 147 4.65 18.69 -9.36
CA PRO A 147 5.75 19.61 -9.16
C PRO A 147 7.08 19.05 -9.68
N VAL A 148 7.96 19.95 -10.08
CA VAL A 148 9.30 19.65 -10.54
C VAL A 148 10.30 20.26 -9.56
N TYR A 149 11.26 19.46 -9.14
CA TYR A 149 12.30 19.83 -8.20
C TYR A 149 13.67 19.57 -8.83
N PHE A 150 14.46 20.63 -8.97
CA PHE A 150 15.84 20.52 -9.43
C PHE A 150 16.78 20.33 -8.23
N THR A 151 17.69 19.38 -8.34
CA THR A 151 18.68 19.07 -7.29
C THR A 151 20.06 18.87 -7.89
N ASN A 152 21.09 19.32 -7.18
CA ASN A 152 22.48 19.04 -7.55
C ASN A 152 22.94 17.63 -7.13
N ASP A 153 22.24 17.01 -6.16
CA ASP A 153 22.53 15.66 -5.67
C ASP A 153 21.20 14.94 -5.42
N MET A 154 20.85 14.01 -6.32
CA MET A 154 19.55 13.34 -6.26
C MET A 154 19.48 12.28 -5.17
N ASP A 155 20.59 11.57 -4.92
CA ASP A 155 20.67 10.56 -3.87
C ASP A 155 20.52 11.21 -2.49
N LEU A 156 21.20 12.33 -2.26
CA LEU A 156 21.08 13.10 -1.01
C LEU A 156 19.67 13.68 -0.84
N THR A 157 19.07 14.19 -1.92
CA THR A 157 17.69 14.69 -1.90
C THR A 157 16.68 13.59 -1.57
N CYS A 158 16.76 12.43 -2.21
CA CYS A 158 15.92 11.27 -1.89
C CYS A 158 16.07 10.83 -0.44
N LYS A 159 17.30 10.85 0.09
CA LYS A 159 17.56 10.54 1.51
C LYS A 159 16.92 11.59 2.43
N TRP A 160 17.00 12.87 2.11
CA TRP A 160 16.36 13.93 2.89
C TRP A 160 14.83 13.78 2.92
N PHE A 161 14.19 13.54 1.77
CA PHE A 161 12.75 13.30 1.71
C PHE A 161 12.32 12.14 2.61
N ARG A 162 13.12 11.07 2.64
CA ARG A 162 12.87 9.91 3.51
C ARG A 162 13.05 10.25 4.98
N ASP A 163 14.18 10.83 5.34
CA ASP A 163 14.56 11.04 6.75
C ASP A 163 13.71 12.15 7.39
N VAL A 164 13.32 13.16 6.62
CA VAL A 164 12.61 14.34 7.13
C VAL A 164 11.10 14.25 6.93
N LEU A 165 10.65 13.85 5.74
CA LEU A 165 9.22 13.83 5.39
C LEU A 165 8.62 12.42 5.44
N GLY A 166 9.44 11.37 5.60
CA GLY A 166 8.97 9.98 5.56
C GLY A 166 8.62 9.51 4.14
N TRP A 167 9.07 10.22 3.12
CA TRP A 167 8.71 9.97 1.72
C TRP A 167 9.67 8.98 1.06
N TYR A 168 9.17 8.19 0.13
CA TYR A 168 9.93 7.20 -0.63
C TYR A 168 10.55 7.87 -1.85
N GLY A 169 11.84 7.62 -2.11
CA GLY A 169 12.53 8.13 -3.30
C GLY A 169 12.94 7.00 -4.23
N ASP A 170 12.79 7.21 -5.53
CA ASP A 170 13.22 6.30 -6.58
C ASP A 170 14.00 7.04 -7.68
N ILE A 171 15.08 6.42 -8.17
CA ILE A 171 15.90 6.96 -9.26
C ILE A 171 15.55 6.19 -10.52
N CYS A 172 14.76 6.82 -11.39
CA CYS A 172 14.19 6.18 -12.57
C CYS A 172 15.06 6.32 -13.81
N GLY A 173 16.02 7.24 -13.84
CA GLY A 173 16.88 7.48 -14.99
C GLY A 173 18.30 7.86 -14.60
N ARG A 174 19.27 7.25 -15.29
CA ARG A 174 20.71 7.55 -15.18
C ARG A 174 21.32 7.82 -16.55
N ASP A 175 22.38 8.62 -16.59
CA ASP A 175 23.16 8.88 -17.80
C ASP A 175 24.17 7.74 -18.10
N GLU A 176 24.94 7.87 -19.19
CA GLU A 176 25.96 6.87 -19.60
C GLU A 176 27.09 6.68 -18.57
N LYS A 177 27.27 7.64 -17.66
CA LYS A 177 28.27 7.61 -16.59
C LYS A 177 27.67 7.17 -15.25
N ASP A 178 26.44 6.64 -15.29
CA ASP A 178 25.67 6.19 -14.14
C ASP A 178 25.26 7.31 -13.16
N ASN A 179 25.27 8.58 -13.59
CA ASN A 179 24.78 9.69 -12.75
C ASN A 179 23.25 9.76 -12.81
N PRO A 180 22.56 10.00 -11.68
CA PRO A 180 21.12 10.25 -11.68
C PRO A 180 20.74 11.47 -12.53
N ILE A 181 19.80 11.30 -13.44
CA ILE A 181 19.26 12.39 -14.28
C ILE A 181 17.75 12.61 -14.06
N TYR A 182 17.04 11.59 -13.61
CA TYR A 182 15.62 11.65 -13.32
C TYR A 182 15.24 10.71 -12.18
N GLY A 183 14.40 11.20 -11.29
CA GLY A 183 13.86 10.45 -10.18
C GLY A 183 12.55 11.05 -9.70
N CYS A 184 12.01 10.49 -8.63
CA CYS A 184 10.74 10.91 -8.07
C CYS A 184 10.67 10.57 -6.59
N VAL A 185 9.89 11.36 -5.86
CA VAL A 185 9.59 11.15 -4.44
C VAL A 185 8.11 11.08 -4.20
N PHE A 186 7.68 10.20 -3.29
CA PHE A 186 6.28 9.84 -3.06
C PHE A 186 5.96 9.76 -1.57
N ASP A 187 4.74 10.10 -1.21
CA ASP A 187 4.27 9.98 0.18
C ASP A 187 3.68 8.59 0.49
N TYR A 188 3.86 7.62 -0.40
CA TYR A 188 3.45 6.24 -0.26
C TYR A 188 4.49 5.28 -0.86
N PRO A 189 4.48 3.99 -0.50
CA PRO A 189 5.47 3.03 -1.02
C PRO A 189 5.43 2.94 -2.55
N GLY A 190 6.60 3.06 -3.20
CA GLY A 190 6.71 3.09 -4.66
C GLY A 190 6.09 1.87 -5.38
N GLU A 191 5.96 0.75 -4.68
CA GLU A 191 5.30 -0.46 -5.19
C GLU A 191 3.81 -0.25 -5.52
N LEU A 192 3.16 0.73 -4.89
CA LEU A 192 1.75 1.08 -5.18
C LEU A 192 1.59 1.81 -6.53
N ILE A 193 2.61 2.54 -7.00
CA ILE A 193 2.64 3.11 -8.37
C ILE A 193 2.79 2.02 -9.40
N VAL A 194 3.72 1.08 -9.18
CA VAL A 194 3.95 -0.04 -10.10
C VAL A 194 2.67 -0.84 -10.32
N ALA A 195 1.82 -0.89 -9.28
CA ALA A 195 0.54 -1.56 -9.34
C ALA A 195 -0.62 -0.66 -9.84
N ASN A 196 -0.39 0.56 -10.34
CA ASN A 196 -1.40 1.56 -10.74
C ASN A 196 -2.61 1.65 -9.78
N LEU A 197 -2.40 1.42 -8.48
CA LEU A 197 -3.47 1.42 -7.50
C LEU A 197 -3.82 2.83 -7.05
N THR A 198 -2.85 3.75 -7.19
CA THR A 198 -2.97 5.15 -6.83
C THR A 198 -2.45 6.02 -7.98
N PRO A 199 -3.12 7.14 -8.32
CA PRO A 199 -2.52 8.16 -9.15
C PRO A 199 -1.17 8.63 -8.57
N PHE A 200 -0.29 9.15 -9.42
CA PHE A 200 0.95 9.76 -8.97
C PHE A 200 0.65 10.87 -7.94
N ARG A 201 1.26 10.77 -6.75
CA ARG A 201 1.22 11.80 -5.70
C ARG A 201 2.62 11.95 -5.16
N GLY A 202 3.32 12.96 -5.67
CA GLY A 202 4.75 13.08 -5.45
C GLY A 202 5.34 14.30 -6.13
N ILE A 203 6.67 14.31 -6.24
CA ILE A 203 7.45 15.36 -6.89
C ILE A 203 8.45 14.70 -7.83
N HIS A 204 8.58 15.23 -9.05
CA HIS A 204 9.61 14.80 -10.00
C HIS A 204 10.93 15.48 -9.69
N LEU A 205 12.00 14.69 -9.66
CA LEU A 205 13.36 15.16 -9.43
C LEU A 205 14.14 15.17 -10.75
N PHE A 206 14.82 16.29 -11.01
CA PHE A 206 15.77 16.41 -12.12
C PHE A 206 17.10 16.94 -11.61
N ASN A 207 18.18 16.55 -12.29
CA ASN A 207 19.48 17.16 -12.01
C ASN A 207 19.49 18.62 -12.49
N GLY A 208 19.92 19.55 -11.65
CA GLY A 208 20.03 20.97 -11.99
C GLY A 208 20.05 21.89 -10.78
N GLU A 209 20.20 23.19 -11.03
CA GLU A 209 20.21 24.20 -9.97
C GLU A 209 18.86 24.27 -9.25
N PRO A 210 18.84 24.10 -7.91
CA PRO A 210 17.62 24.21 -7.11
C PRO A 210 16.95 25.57 -7.20
N GLY A 211 15.62 25.57 -7.16
CA GLY A 211 14.83 26.79 -7.22
C GLY A 211 14.93 27.59 -5.91
N LYS A 212 15.18 28.89 -5.99
CA LYS A 212 15.34 29.79 -4.81
C LYS A 212 14.03 30.16 -4.09
N GLY A 213 12.97 29.37 -4.26
CA GLY A 213 11.63 29.73 -3.79
C GLY A 213 10.72 28.51 -3.63
N VAL A 214 9.41 28.73 -3.76
CA VAL A 214 8.43 27.65 -3.65
C VAL A 214 8.50 26.77 -4.90
N VAL A 215 8.94 25.53 -4.73
CA VAL A 215 9.10 24.53 -5.81
C VAL A 215 7.96 23.51 -5.84
N ALA A 216 7.22 23.38 -4.73
CA ALA A 216 6.07 22.50 -4.65
C ALA A 216 5.00 23.07 -3.72
N PHE A 217 3.74 22.81 -4.07
CA PHE A 217 2.55 23.18 -3.30
C PHE A 217 1.69 21.94 -3.10
N ILE A 218 1.52 21.52 -1.84
CA ILE A 218 1.06 20.19 -1.49
C ILE A 218 -0.12 20.28 -0.54
N ASN A 219 -1.26 19.75 -0.97
CA ASN A 219 -2.44 19.62 -0.13
C ASN A 219 -2.30 18.37 0.75
N ILE A 220 -2.50 18.53 2.06
CA ILE A 220 -2.40 17.45 3.03
C ILE A 220 -3.57 17.47 4.02
N GLN A 221 -3.75 16.36 4.71
CA GLN A 221 -4.64 16.23 5.87
C GLN A 221 -3.80 15.96 7.12
N GLY A 222 -4.14 16.60 8.24
CA GLY A 222 -3.42 16.53 9.50
C GLY A 222 -2.14 17.37 9.53
N ILE A 223 -2.22 18.66 9.18
CA ILE A 223 -1.05 19.54 9.12
C ILE A 223 -0.32 19.65 10.47
N ASP A 224 -1.06 19.60 11.58
CA ASP A 224 -0.50 19.63 12.94
C ASP A 224 0.38 18.39 13.21
N THR A 225 -0.10 17.20 12.79
CA THR A 225 0.64 15.93 12.90
C THR A 225 1.86 15.93 12.00
N PHE A 226 1.72 16.42 10.77
CA PHE A 226 2.83 16.57 9.83
C PHE A 226 3.92 17.50 10.38
N HIS A 227 3.54 18.68 10.86
CA HIS A 227 4.49 19.65 11.42
C HIS A 227 5.26 19.06 12.61
N LYS A 228 4.57 18.35 13.50
CA LYS A 228 5.22 17.63 14.61
C LYS A 228 6.20 16.57 14.09
N PHE A 229 5.78 15.74 13.14
CA PHE A 229 6.61 14.67 12.57
C PHE A 229 7.94 15.20 12.00
N VAL A 230 7.89 16.29 11.22
CA VAL A 230 9.08 16.91 10.63
C VAL A 230 10.06 17.40 11.72
N ARG A 231 9.54 18.00 12.80
CA ARG A 231 10.36 18.45 13.94
C ARG A 231 10.93 17.30 14.75
N ASP A 232 10.15 16.25 14.99
CA ASP A 232 10.58 15.06 15.71
C ASP A 232 11.71 14.32 14.94
N ASN A 233 11.75 14.44 13.61
CA ASN A 233 12.87 13.99 12.76
C ASN A 233 14.09 14.92 12.78
N GLY A 234 14.09 15.97 13.61
CA GLY A 234 15.21 16.89 13.81
C GLY A 234 15.32 18.01 12.77
N TRP A 235 14.32 18.18 11.90
CA TRP A 235 14.34 19.22 10.88
C TRP A 235 13.65 20.51 11.35
N ASN A 236 14.45 21.45 11.84
CA ASN A 236 13.95 22.73 12.37
C ASN A 236 13.71 23.80 11.30
N GLN A 237 14.05 23.53 10.03
CA GLN A 237 13.77 24.45 8.92
C GLN A 237 12.34 24.25 8.37
N ILE A 238 11.38 24.20 9.29
CA ILE A 238 9.94 24.20 9.02
C ILE A 238 9.33 25.42 9.71
N SER A 239 8.51 26.19 9.00
CA SER A 239 7.83 27.35 9.58
C SER A 239 6.80 26.92 10.60
N GLU A 240 6.43 27.84 11.50
CA GLU A 240 5.19 27.68 12.28
C GLU A 240 3.98 27.53 11.33
N ILE A 241 2.93 26.89 11.84
CA ILE A 241 1.66 26.78 11.13
C ILE A 241 0.96 28.14 11.16
N TYR A 242 0.59 28.63 9.98
CA TYR A 242 -0.13 29.88 9.80
C TYR A 242 -1.56 29.62 9.31
N GLU A 243 -2.53 30.32 9.88
CA GLU A 243 -3.92 30.30 9.41
C GLU A 243 -4.13 31.38 8.34
N GLN A 244 -4.53 30.93 7.16
CA GLN A 244 -4.83 31.77 6.03
C GLN A 244 -6.21 32.44 6.18
N PRO A 245 -6.43 33.64 5.59
CA PRO A 245 -7.71 34.35 5.67
C PRO A 245 -8.92 33.57 5.14
N TRP A 246 -8.68 32.60 4.27
CA TRP A 246 -9.69 31.71 3.68
C TRP A 246 -9.87 30.40 4.47
N GLY A 247 -9.36 30.34 5.71
CA GLY A 247 -9.60 29.24 6.65
C GLY A 247 -8.72 28.01 6.46
N ALA A 248 -7.71 28.06 5.59
CA ALA A 248 -6.72 26.99 5.47
C ALA A 248 -5.57 27.18 6.46
N LYS A 249 -4.97 26.07 6.89
CA LYS A 249 -3.68 26.09 7.59
C LYS A 249 -2.57 25.86 6.59
N GLU A 250 -1.42 26.50 6.76
CA GLU A 250 -0.23 26.21 5.96
C GLU A 250 1.06 26.24 6.78
N CYS A 251 2.07 25.51 6.31
CA CYS A 251 3.45 25.61 6.77
C CYS A 251 4.41 25.38 5.59
N CYS A 252 5.62 25.92 5.68
CA CYS A 252 6.66 25.77 4.67
C CYS A 252 7.83 24.97 5.23
N VAL A 253 8.31 23.98 4.47
CA VAL A 253 9.55 23.26 4.76
C VAL A 253 10.63 23.76 3.81
N THR A 254 11.71 24.29 4.36
CA THR A 254 12.92 24.59 3.58
C THR A 254 13.73 23.29 3.42
N THR A 255 14.09 22.97 2.19
CA THR A 255 14.81 21.74 1.84
C THR A 255 16.31 21.87 2.08
N ILE A 256 17.06 20.77 1.91
CA ILE A 256 18.53 20.74 2.07
C ILE A 256 19.28 21.72 1.17
N ASP A 257 18.69 22.14 0.06
CA ASP A 257 19.30 23.06 -0.89
C ASP A 257 18.69 24.47 -0.84
N GLY A 258 17.83 24.74 0.15
CA GLY A 258 17.21 26.04 0.36
C GLY A 258 15.94 26.30 -0.45
N SER A 259 15.48 25.33 -1.26
CA SER A 259 14.15 25.40 -1.88
C SER A 259 13.04 25.33 -0.83
N ILE A 260 11.82 25.72 -1.19
CA ILE A 260 10.67 25.72 -0.27
C ILE A 260 9.56 24.79 -0.80
N ILE A 261 9.12 23.87 0.05
CA ILE A 261 7.92 23.07 -0.18
C ILE A 261 6.82 23.60 0.74
N ARG A 262 5.72 24.07 0.15
CA ARG A 262 4.58 24.59 0.89
C ARG A 262 3.53 23.50 1.06
N PHE A 263 3.14 23.26 2.30
CA PHE A 263 2.08 22.34 2.68
C PHE A 263 0.88 23.14 3.17
N PHE A 264 -0.33 22.74 2.77
CA PHE A 264 -1.55 23.36 3.23
C PHE A 264 -2.66 22.35 3.46
N GLU A 265 -3.53 22.66 4.41
CA GLU A 265 -4.73 21.89 4.75
C GLU A 265 -5.93 22.84 4.70
N THR A 266 -6.92 22.51 3.89
CA THR A 266 -8.16 23.27 3.84
C THR A 266 -9.12 22.78 4.92
N SER A 267 -9.77 23.70 5.63
CA SER A 267 -10.91 23.34 6.47
C SER A 267 -12.03 22.80 5.57
N VAL A 268 -12.32 21.50 5.67
CA VAL A 268 -13.42 20.83 4.98
C VAL A 268 -14.75 21.23 5.60
#